data_AF-W6NT60-F1
#
_entry.id   AF-W6NT60-F1
#
_cell.length_a   1.000
_cell.length_b   1.000
_cell.length_c   1.000
_cell.angle_alpha   90.00
_cell.angle_beta   90.00
_cell.angle_gamma   90.00
#
_symmetry.space_group_name_H-M   'P 1'
#
loop_
_entity.id
_entity.type
_entity.pdbx_description
1 polymer ?
#
loop_
_entity_poly.entity_id
_entity_poly.type
_entity_poly.pdbx_seq_one_letter_code
_entity_poly.pdbx_strand_id
1 'polypeptide(L)'
;MSIWSAPLIMSNDLRIIAPEFQRILLNREVIAINQDPMGRMGRLVANISGVGAYVKPIVPVYGSDTSFAIAVLNRNNRANEVEFKLRNLGLTNDRGYFLKDLWSNAPMVKANPDDTVRFQVPATGAAMYRAELRKPNRWLETNRFLEVLTNRVPSDF
;
A
#
# COMPACT_ATOMS: atom_id res chain seq x y z
N MET A 1 3.58 -13.50 -2.82
CA MET A 1 2.58 -13.73 -3.89
C MET A 1 1.31 -12.85 -3.77
N SER A 2 1.17 -11.93 -2.81
CA SER A 2 -0.03 -11.06 -2.72
C SER A 2 0.03 -9.82 -3.64
N ILE A 3 1.24 -9.29 -3.91
CA ILE A 3 1.42 -8.06 -4.71
C ILE A 3 1.15 -8.21 -6.22
N TRP A 4 1.10 -9.46 -6.72
CA TRP A 4 0.81 -9.76 -8.13
C TRP A 4 -0.67 -10.13 -8.36
N SER A 5 -1.53 -10.03 -7.34
CA SER A 5 -2.91 -10.56 -7.40
C SER A 5 -2.95 -12.02 -7.86
N ALA A 6 -1.92 -12.80 -7.54
CA ALA A 6 -1.85 -14.20 -7.94
C ALA A 6 -2.86 -15.01 -7.12
N PRO A 7 -3.49 -16.05 -7.71
CA PRO A 7 -4.32 -16.99 -6.97
C PRO A 7 -3.52 -17.60 -5.81
N LEU A 8 -4.04 -17.51 -4.58
CA LEU A 8 -3.47 -18.20 -3.42
C LEU A 8 -3.84 -19.68 -3.47
N ILE A 9 -3.31 -20.42 -4.45
CA ILE A 9 -3.50 -21.86 -4.56
C ILE A 9 -2.45 -22.55 -3.69
N MET A 10 -2.90 -23.20 -2.63
CA MET A 10 -2.04 -23.99 -1.73
C MET A 10 -1.96 -25.43 -2.22
N SER A 11 -0.75 -25.92 -2.48
CA SER A 11 -0.44 -27.33 -2.76
C SER A 11 0.44 -27.91 -1.63
N ASN A 12 0.02 -27.70 -0.38
CA ASN A 12 0.65 -28.27 0.80
C ASN A 12 -0.40 -29.03 1.63
N ASP A 13 0.00 -30.09 2.33
CA ASP A 13 -0.88 -30.83 3.23
C ASP A 13 -1.23 -29.95 4.45
N LEU A 14 -2.45 -29.39 4.43
CA LEU A 14 -2.96 -28.48 5.46
C LEU A 14 -3.01 -29.11 6.86
N ARG A 15 -2.86 -30.44 6.99
CA ARG A 15 -2.89 -31.17 8.25
C ARG A 15 -1.58 -31.11 9.04
N ILE A 16 -0.47 -30.73 8.38
CA ILE A 16 0.89 -30.81 8.94
C ILE A 16 1.62 -29.46 8.91
N ILE A 17 0.87 -28.36 8.81
CA ILE A 17 1.44 -27.01 8.69
C ILE A 17 1.90 -26.51 10.06
N ALA A 18 3.17 -26.08 10.17
CA ALA A 18 3.69 -25.46 11.37
C ALA A 18 2.98 -24.12 11.67
N PRO A 19 2.76 -23.75 12.96
CA PRO A 19 1.98 -22.58 13.34
C PRO A 19 2.46 -21.26 12.71
N GLU A 20 3.77 -21.11 12.45
CA GLU A 20 4.32 -19.94 11.77
C GLU A 20 3.77 -19.75 10.34
N PHE A 21 3.55 -20.83 9.59
CA PHE A 21 3.05 -20.78 8.22
C PHE A 21 1.54 -20.55 8.20
N GLN A 22 0.79 -21.11 9.16
CA GLN A 22 -0.64 -20.79 9.32
C GLN A 22 -0.85 -19.30 9.55
N ARG A 23 -0.01 -18.65 10.37
CA ARG A 23 -0.11 -17.20 10.64
C ARG A 23 0.15 -16.35 9.39
N ILE A 24 1.04 -16.81 8.51
CA ILE A 24 1.32 -16.15 7.22
C ILE A 24 0.13 -16.32 6.26
N LEU A 25 -0.41 -17.53 6.17
CA LEU A 25 -1.50 -17.87 5.24
C LEU A 25 -2.85 -17.28 5.67
N LEU A 26 -3.09 -17.12 6.98
CA LEU A 26 -4.33 -16.59 7.54
C LEU A 26 -4.28 -15.08 7.83
N ASN A 27 -3.21 -14.38 7.44
CA ASN A 27 -3.11 -12.94 7.66
C ASN A 27 -4.15 -12.20 6.79
N ARG A 28 -5.26 -11.80 7.43
CA ARG A 28 -6.42 -11.16 6.78
C ARG A 28 -6.05 -9.89 6.03
N GLU A 29 -5.06 -9.12 6.48
CA GLU A 29 -4.61 -7.90 5.81
C GLU A 29 -3.87 -8.22 4.51
N VAL A 30 -3.02 -9.26 4.52
CA VAL A 30 -2.30 -9.73 3.32
C VAL A 30 -3.28 -10.34 2.31
N ILE A 31 -4.31 -11.04 2.79
CA ILE A 31 -5.42 -11.55 1.97
C ILE A 31 -6.20 -10.38 1.37
N ALA A 32 -6.54 -9.35 2.15
CA ALA A 32 -7.26 -8.17 1.68
C ALA A 32 -6.49 -7.44 0.57
N ILE A 33 -5.17 -7.36 0.66
CA ILE A 33 -4.33 -6.81 -0.42
C ILE A 33 -4.33 -7.70 -1.66
N ASN A 34 -4.34 -9.03 -1.49
CA ASN A 34 -4.38 -9.97 -2.62
C ASN A 34 -5.71 -9.84 -3.38
N GLN A 35 -6.81 -9.82 -2.63
CA GLN A 35 -8.20 -9.77 -3.10
C GLN A 35 -8.72 -8.33 -3.26
N ASP A 36 -7.82 -7.34 -3.35
CA ASP A 36 -8.21 -5.94 -3.45
C ASP A 36 -9.07 -5.71 -4.72
N PRO A 37 -10.28 -5.11 -4.58
CA PRO A 37 -11.25 -4.98 -5.67
C PRO A 37 -10.80 -4.04 -6.79
N MET A 38 -9.76 -3.23 -6.55
CA MET A 38 -9.20 -2.35 -7.56
C MET A 38 -8.56 -3.13 -8.72
N GLY A 39 -8.22 -4.41 -8.50
CA GLY A 39 -7.77 -5.34 -9.56
C GLY A 39 -6.45 -4.95 -10.24
N ARG A 40 -5.77 -3.92 -9.75
CA ARG A 40 -4.52 -3.41 -10.33
C ARG A 40 -3.33 -4.25 -9.88
N MET A 41 -2.49 -4.63 -10.82
CA MET A 41 -1.25 -5.35 -10.54
C MET A 41 -0.23 -4.44 -9.86
N GLY A 42 0.51 -4.98 -8.89
CA GLY A 42 1.66 -4.30 -8.32
C GLY A 42 2.81 -4.16 -9.31
N ARG A 43 3.56 -3.06 -9.21
CA ARG A 43 4.72 -2.76 -10.07
C ARG A 43 6.01 -2.65 -9.24
N LEU A 44 7.14 -3.05 -9.81
CA LEU A 44 8.46 -2.76 -9.24
C LEU A 44 8.73 -1.25 -9.39
N VAL A 45 8.98 -0.56 -8.29
CA VAL A 45 9.23 0.89 -8.28
C VAL A 45 10.68 1.24 -8.00
N ALA A 46 11.40 0.37 -7.28
CA ALA A 46 12.82 0.56 -7.01
C ALA A 46 13.52 -0.80 -6.85
N ASN A 47 14.78 -0.86 -7.22
CA ASN A 47 15.65 -2.00 -6.95
C ASN A 47 17.04 -1.48 -6.58
N ILE A 48 17.43 -1.66 -5.33
CA ILE A 48 18.71 -1.18 -4.81
C ILE A 48 19.43 -2.37 -4.18
N SER A 49 20.64 -2.65 -4.64
CA SER A 49 21.53 -3.67 -4.06
C SER A 49 20.87 -5.05 -3.88
N GLY A 50 20.02 -5.47 -4.83
CA GLY A 50 19.32 -6.76 -4.77
C GLY A 50 18.05 -6.76 -3.90
N VAL A 51 17.65 -5.60 -3.38
CA VAL A 51 16.37 -5.40 -2.67
C VAL A 51 15.38 -4.69 -3.59
N GLY A 52 14.31 -5.39 -3.97
CA GLY A 52 13.25 -4.87 -4.83
C GLY A 52 12.07 -4.35 -4.02
N ALA A 53 11.64 -3.11 -4.28
CA ALA A 53 10.43 -2.52 -3.72
C ALA A 53 9.31 -2.54 -4.78
N TYR A 54 8.18 -3.12 -4.42
CA TYR A 54 6.98 -3.26 -5.24
C TYR A 54 5.84 -2.48 -4.61
N VAL A 55 5.03 -1.82 -5.44
CA VAL A 55 3.88 -1.04 -4.99
C VAL A 55 2.63 -1.45 -5.75
N LYS A 56 1.55 -1.71 -5.03
CA LYS A 56 0.22 -2.01 -5.56
C LYS A 56 -0.79 -0.97 -5.05
N PRO A 57 -1.54 -0.29 -5.93
CA PRO A 57 -2.69 0.53 -5.53
C PRO A 57 -3.76 -0.33 -4.85
N ILE A 58 -4.33 0.14 -3.74
CA ILE A 58 -5.37 -0.55 -2.95
C ILE A 58 -6.42 0.44 -2.44
N VAL A 59 -7.55 -0.10 -1.95
CA VAL A 59 -8.57 0.70 -1.24
C VAL A 59 -8.16 0.99 0.22
N PRO A 60 -8.62 2.10 0.84
CA PRO A 60 -9.56 3.10 0.33
C PRO A 60 -8.93 4.09 -0.68
N VAL A 61 -9.77 4.61 -1.56
CA VAL A 61 -9.47 5.69 -2.51
C VAL A 61 -10.37 6.87 -2.15
N TYR A 62 -9.81 8.08 -2.12
CA TYR A 62 -10.55 9.32 -1.85
C TYR A 62 -10.44 10.24 -3.07
N GLY A 63 -11.49 10.26 -3.89
CA GLY A 63 -11.48 10.98 -5.17
C GLY A 63 -10.48 10.37 -6.16
N SER A 64 -9.49 11.15 -6.59
CA SER A 64 -8.38 10.69 -7.44
C SER A 64 -7.25 9.99 -6.67
N ASP A 65 -7.28 10.06 -5.33
CA ASP A 65 -6.13 9.74 -4.51
C ASP A 65 -6.24 8.34 -3.91
N THR A 66 -5.19 7.53 -4.08
CA THR A 66 -5.21 6.09 -3.80
C THR A 66 -4.35 5.73 -2.59
N SER A 67 -4.77 4.70 -1.84
CA SER A 67 -3.93 4.02 -0.85
C SER A 67 -3.03 2.98 -1.53
N PHE A 68 -1.96 2.54 -0.87
CA PHE A 68 -1.00 1.62 -1.50
C PHE A 68 -0.56 0.50 -0.56
N ALA A 69 -0.32 -0.68 -1.13
CA ALA A 69 0.43 -1.76 -0.50
C ALA A 69 1.86 -1.74 -1.03
N ILE A 70 2.84 -1.82 -0.13
CA ILE A 70 4.26 -1.84 -0.44
C ILE A 70 4.80 -3.21 -0.04
N ALA A 71 5.47 -3.91 -0.94
CA ALA A 71 6.21 -5.12 -0.61
C ALA A 71 7.70 -4.91 -0.92
N VAL A 72 8.56 -5.25 0.02
CA VAL A 72 10.00 -5.18 -0.13
C VAL A 72 10.55 -6.59 -0.10
N LEU A 73 11.29 -6.99 -1.15
CA LEU A 73 11.85 -8.32 -1.32
C LEU A 73 13.38 -8.22 -1.30
N ASN A 74 14.02 -8.88 -0.35
CA ASN A 74 15.47 -8.99 -0.29
C ASN A 74 15.91 -10.30 -0.95
N ARG A 75 16.62 -10.20 -2.08
CA ARG A 75 17.13 -11.37 -2.82
C ARG A 75 18.54 -11.78 -2.37
N ASN A 76 19.14 -11.06 -1.43
CA ASN A 76 20.46 -11.36 -0.92
C ASN A 76 20.42 -12.40 0.20
N ASN A 77 21.55 -13.05 0.44
CA ASN A 77 21.76 -14.00 1.53
C ASN A 77 22.10 -13.32 2.89
N ARG A 78 22.02 -11.99 2.97
CA ARG A 78 22.23 -11.22 4.19
C ARG A 78 21.02 -10.31 4.45
N ALA A 79 20.75 -10.02 5.72
CA ALA A 79 19.75 -9.02 6.08
C ALA A 79 20.20 -7.66 5.54
N ASN A 80 19.25 -6.91 4.98
CA ASN A 80 19.50 -5.58 4.44
C ASN A 80 18.53 -4.58 5.06
N GLU A 81 19.06 -3.39 5.30
CA GLU A 81 18.29 -2.22 5.66
C GLU A 81 18.31 -1.27 4.46
N VAL A 82 17.12 -0.96 3.94
CA VAL A 82 16.96 -0.04 2.80
C VAL A 82 16.08 1.13 3.19
N GLU A 83 16.46 2.31 2.72
CA GLU A 83 15.74 3.55 2.98
C GLU A 83 15.15 4.08 1.68
N PHE A 84 13.84 4.34 1.68
CA PHE A 84 13.15 4.94 0.54
C PHE A 84 12.33 6.13 1.00
N LYS A 85 12.41 7.23 0.24
CA LYS A 85 11.40 8.29 0.32
C LYS A 85 10.08 7.78 -0.24
N LEU A 86 8.97 8.12 0.40
CA LEU A 86 7.63 7.72 -0.05
C LEU A 86 7.34 8.20 -1.48
N ARG A 87 7.77 9.42 -1.81
CA ARG A 87 7.68 9.98 -3.16
C ARG A 87 8.39 9.10 -4.21
N ASN A 88 9.54 8.51 -3.88
CA ASN A 88 10.28 7.62 -4.79
C ASN A 88 9.54 6.29 -5.05
N LEU A 89 8.68 5.88 -4.11
CA LEU A 89 7.78 4.73 -4.27
C LEU A 89 6.51 5.09 -5.06
N GLY A 90 6.34 6.36 -5.45
CA GLY A 90 5.16 6.87 -6.15
C GLY A 90 4.03 7.31 -5.21
N LEU A 91 4.28 7.40 -3.90
CA LEU A 91 3.33 7.88 -2.91
C LEU A 91 3.52 9.40 -2.73
N THR A 92 2.86 10.18 -3.59
CA THR A 92 3.10 11.61 -3.73
C THR A 92 2.01 12.50 -3.16
N ASN A 93 1.03 11.95 -2.44
CA ASN A 93 -0.09 12.75 -1.95
C ASN A 93 0.30 13.63 -0.74
N ASP A 94 0.06 14.93 -0.84
CA ASP A 94 0.44 15.92 0.18
C ASP A 94 -0.28 15.72 1.53
N ARG A 95 -1.44 15.02 1.55
CA ARG A 95 -2.10 14.66 2.81
C ARG A 95 -1.30 13.64 3.61
N GLY A 96 -0.37 12.92 2.98
CA GLY A 96 0.40 11.86 3.60
C GLY A 96 -0.39 10.57 3.85
N TYR A 97 0.29 9.61 4.44
CA TYR A 97 -0.17 8.24 4.61
C TYR A 97 0.01 7.77 6.06
N PHE A 98 -0.82 6.81 6.46
CA PHE A 98 -0.57 5.98 7.63
C PHE A 98 0.05 4.66 7.19
N LEU A 99 1.28 4.43 7.64
CA LEU A 99 2.04 3.22 7.37
C LEU A 99 1.79 2.19 8.48
N LYS A 100 1.41 0.98 8.07
CA LYS A 100 1.24 -0.18 8.93
C LYS A 100 2.11 -1.31 8.40
N ASP A 101 2.98 -1.86 9.23
CA ASP A 101 3.64 -3.12 8.95
C ASP A 101 2.62 -4.26 9.12
N LEU A 102 2.54 -5.17 8.15
CA LEU A 102 1.57 -6.26 8.16
C LEU A 102 2.08 -7.52 8.86
N TRP A 103 3.37 -7.55 9.19
CA TRP A 103 4.01 -8.68 9.88
C TRP A 103 4.27 -8.41 11.36
N SER A 104 4.26 -7.14 11.78
CA SER A 104 4.35 -6.74 13.17
C SER A 104 3.06 -6.11 13.67
N ASN A 105 2.80 -6.22 14.97
CA ASN A 105 1.70 -5.52 15.64
C ASN A 105 2.07 -4.07 16.00
N ALA A 106 3.03 -3.48 15.29
CA ALA A 106 3.46 -2.11 15.53
C ALA A 106 2.31 -1.12 15.24
N PRO A 107 2.23 -0.01 15.99
CA PRO A 107 1.23 1.03 15.72
C PRO A 107 1.47 1.67 14.35
N MET A 108 0.41 2.23 13.78
CA MET A 108 0.49 2.94 12.51
C MET A 108 1.30 4.23 12.66
N VAL A 109 2.22 4.47 11.72
CA VAL A 109 3.09 5.66 11.72
C VAL A 109 2.63 6.62 10.63
N LYS A 110 2.54 7.91 10.95
CA LYS A 110 2.24 8.95 9.97
C LYS A 110 3.49 9.23 9.15
N ALA A 111 3.34 9.30 7.83
CA ALA A 111 4.45 9.65 6.95
C ALA A 111 3.97 10.47 5.74
N ASN A 112 4.74 11.49 5.39
CA ASN A 112 4.52 12.38 4.26
C ASN A 112 5.37 11.95 3.06
N PRO A 113 5.07 12.41 1.83
CA PRO A 113 5.82 12.02 0.63
C PRO A 113 7.34 12.22 0.72
N ASP A 114 7.79 13.26 1.42
CA ASP A 114 9.21 13.59 1.55
C ASP A 114 9.92 12.87 2.70
N ASP A 115 9.16 12.16 3.55
CA ASP A 115 9.71 11.38 4.65
C ASP A 115 10.41 10.14 4.11
N THR A 116 11.54 9.81 4.75
CA THR A 116 12.32 8.61 4.44
C THR A 116 11.89 7.49 5.37
N VAL A 117 11.43 6.39 4.78
CA VAL A 117 11.00 5.19 5.50
C VAL A 117 12.07 4.12 5.37
N ARG A 118 12.39 3.53 6.50
CA ARG A 118 13.39 2.48 6.64
C ARG A 118 12.72 1.12 6.69
N PHE A 119 13.19 0.22 5.84
CA PHE A 119 12.69 -1.14 5.69
C PHE A 119 13.80 -2.12 6.03
N GLN A 120 13.61 -2.87 7.11
CA GLN A 120 14.49 -3.97 7.49
C GLN A 120 13.93 -5.26 6.92
N VAL A 121 14.72 -5.94 6.07
CA VAL A 121 14.28 -7.16 5.41
C VAL A 121 15.31 -8.27 5.63
N PRO A 122 14.92 -9.41 6.24
CA PRO A 122 15.80 -10.55 6.46
C PRO A 122 16.43 -11.08 5.17
N ALA A 123 17.50 -11.85 5.29
CA ALA A 123 18.09 -12.58 4.18
C ALA A 123 17.04 -13.45 3.48
N THR A 124 16.97 -13.40 2.14
CA THR A 124 15.97 -14.12 1.32
C THR A 124 14.51 -13.89 1.75
N GLY A 125 14.24 -12.82 2.48
CA GLY A 125 12.94 -12.52 3.07
C GLY A 125 12.14 -11.46 2.31
N ALA A 126 10.90 -11.27 2.74
CA ALA A 126 10.05 -10.19 2.27
C ALA A 126 9.36 -9.50 3.45
N ALA A 127 9.18 -8.19 3.35
CA ALA A 127 8.38 -7.39 4.25
C ALA A 127 7.22 -6.74 3.47
N MET A 128 6.09 -6.51 4.13
CA MET A 128 4.91 -5.94 3.51
C MET A 128 4.28 -4.89 4.41
N TYR A 129 3.92 -3.78 3.81
CA TYR A 129 3.39 -2.61 4.50
C TYR A 129 2.14 -2.13 3.77
N ARG A 130 1.20 -1.60 4.54
CA ARG A 130 0.02 -0.89 4.05
C ARG A 130 0.21 0.59 4.29
N ALA A 131 0.09 1.38 3.23
CA ALA A 131 0.10 2.84 3.25
C ALA A 131 -1.32 3.33 2.98
N GLU A 132 -2.08 3.56 4.04
CA GLU A 132 -3.44 4.07 3.95
C GLU A 132 -3.43 5.59 3.81
N LEU A 133 -4.12 6.12 2.80
CA LEU A 133 -4.19 7.55 2.58
C LEU A 133 -4.90 8.26 3.74
N ARG A 134 -4.34 9.37 4.24
CA ARG A 134 -5.00 10.17 5.26
C ARG A 134 -6.33 10.72 4.74
N LYS A 135 -7.42 10.39 5.44
CA LYS A 135 -8.78 10.83 5.10
C LYS A 135 -8.81 12.34 4.88
N PRO A 136 -9.47 12.82 3.82
CA PRO A 136 -9.59 14.25 3.61
C PRO A 136 -10.46 14.83 4.74
N ASN A 137 -10.18 16.07 5.14
CA ASN A 137 -11.10 16.78 6.02
C ASN A 137 -12.44 16.86 5.30
N ARG A 138 -13.52 16.43 5.98
CA ARG A 138 -14.88 16.22 5.42
C ARG A 138 -15.43 17.43 4.65
N TRP A 139 -14.90 18.64 4.89
CA TRP A 139 -15.25 19.89 4.20
C TRP A 139 -14.74 20.01 2.76
N LEU A 140 -13.69 19.26 2.36
CA LEU A 140 -13.13 19.33 1.01
C LEU A 140 -13.91 18.47 -0.01
N GLU A 141 -14.63 17.43 0.44
CA GLU A 141 -15.43 16.57 -0.45
C GLU A 141 -16.76 17.22 -0.86
N THR A 142 -17.35 18.07 -0.01
CA THR A 142 -18.59 18.82 -0.33
C THR A 142 -18.36 19.91 -1.39
N ASN A 143 -17.16 20.50 -1.45
CA ASN A 143 -16.87 21.64 -2.34
C ASN A 143 -16.47 21.25 -3.77
N ARG A 144 -16.32 19.96 -4.10
CA ARG A 144 -15.98 19.52 -5.47
C ARG A 144 -17.18 19.10 -6.32
N PHE A 145 -18.39 19.06 -5.77
CA PHE A 145 -19.60 18.59 -6.46
C PHE A 145 -20.59 19.71 -6.87
N LEU A 146 -20.27 21.01 -6.65
CA LEU A 146 -21.20 22.12 -6.93
C LEU A 146 -20.70 23.18 -7.94
N GLU A 147 -19.60 22.95 -8.68
CA GLU A 147 -19.15 23.88 -9.74
C GLU A 147 -19.66 23.52 -11.15
N VAL A 148 -20.85 22.93 -11.26
CA VAL A 148 -21.54 22.84 -12.55
C VAL A 148 -22.97 23.32 -12.38
N LEU A 149 -23.27 24.43 -13.09
CA LEU A 149 -24.54 25.14 -13.28
C LEU A 149 -24.73 26.42 -12.47
N THR A 150 -24.13 27.52 -12.93
CA THR A 150 -24.90 28.77 -13.05
C THR A 150 -24.31 29.67 -14.14
N ASN A 151 -24.92 29.65 -15.33
CA ASN A 151 -25.08 30.87 -16.11
C ASN A 151 -26.23 30.71 -17.10
N ARG A 152 -27.42 31.08 -16.64
CA ARG A 152 -28.45 31.65 -17.52
C ARG A 152 -28.89 32.94 -16.84
N VAL A 153 -28.41 34.06 -17.39
CA VAL A 153 -28.95 35.39 -17.14
C VAL A 153 -30.39 35.42 -17.67
N PRO A 154 -31.37 35.87 -16.89
CA PRO A 154 -32.54 36.55 -17.44
C PRO A 154 -32.31 38.05 -17.30
N SER A 155 -32.15 38.71 -18.43
CA SER A 155 -32.35 40.15 -18.58
C SER A 155 -33.83 40.43 -18.31
N ASP A 156 -34.15 41.29 -17.34
CA ASP A 156 -35.31 42.18 -17.34
C ASP A 156 -35.27 43.08 -16.08
N PHE A 157 -34.76 44.31 -16.26
CA PHE A 157 -35.18 45.54 -15.61
C PHE A 157 -35.10 46.66 -16.66
#